data_AF-A0A1V5UBH1-F1
#
_entry.id   AF-A0A1V5UBH1-F1
#
_cell.length_a   1.000
_cell.length_b   1.000
_cell.length_c   1.000
_cell.angle_alpha   90.00
_cell.angle_beta   90.00
_cell.angle_gamma   90.00
#
_symmetry.space_group_name_H-M   'P 1'
#
loop_
_entity.id
_entity.type
_entity.pdbx_description
1 polymer ?
#
loop_
_entity_poly.entity_id
_entity_poly.type
_entity_poly.pdbx_seq_one_letter_code
_entity_poly.pdbx_strand_id
1 'polypeptide(L)' 'MPDHFFATRFCDRCHCSLAGKSRRMSRFNTDCLCSECAEAERRHPDYRKAADAELEAVRRGDRNFPGVGWPGGNGRLK' A
#
# COMPACT_ATOMS: atom_id res chain seq x y z
N MET A 1 -12.17 0.18 17.99
CA MET A 1 -12.26 0.88 16.69
C MET A 1 -11.90 -0.12 15.62
N PRO A 2 -12.77 -0.43 14.63
CA PRO A 2 -12.37 -1.29 13.52
C PRO A 2 -11.29 -0.56 12.72
N ASP A 3 -10.18 -1.22 12.44
CA ASP A 3 -9.17 -0.59 11.59
C ASP A 3 -9.74 -0.33 10.18
N HIS A 4 -9.26 0.73 9.56
CA HIS A 4 -9.72 1.15 8.22
C HIS A 4 -9.49 0.04 7.19
N PHE A 5 -8.55 -0.87 7.44
CA PHE A 5 -8.38 -2.05 6.63
C PHE A 5 -9.67 -2.91 6.74
N PHE A 6 -9.98 -3.61 7.82
CA PHE A 6 -11.15 -4.52 7.83
C PHE A 6 -12.50 -3.85 7.54
N ALA A 7 -12.68 -2.56 7.81
CA ALA A 7 -13.90 -1.82 7.47
C ALA A 7 -14.05 -1.53 5.96
N THR A 8 -12.93 -1.36 5.26
CA THR A 8 -12.91 -0.97 3.83
C THR A 8 -13.32 -2.14 2.94
N ARG A 9 -14.39 -1.93 2.17
CA ARG A 9 -14.94 -2.92 1.21
C ARG A 9 -14.53 -2.64 -0.24
N PHE A 10 -13.89 -1.50 -0.49
CA PHE A 10 -13.53 -1.01 -1.82
C PHE A 10 -12.05 -0.63 -1.84
N CYS A 11 -11.37 -0.83 -2.96
CA CYS A 11 -9.99 -0.36 -3.13
C CYS A 11 -9.94 1.18 -3.05
N ASP A 12 -9.02 1.77 -2.30
CA ASP A 12 -8.92 3.25 -2.21
C ASP A 12 -8.52 3.89 -3.55
N ARG A 13 -7.80 3.12 -4.37
CA ARG A 13 -7.22 3.59 -5.63
C ARG A 13 -8.16 3.48 -6.83
N CYS A 14 -8.82 2.33 -6.97
CA CYS A 14 -9.71 2.06 -8.11
C CYS A 14 -11.18 1.94 -7.71
N HIS A 15 -11.50 2.04 -6.41
CA HIS A 15 -12.84 1.86 -5.86
C HIS A 15 -13.52 0.53 -6.23
N CYS A 16 -12.76 -0.46 -6.68
CA CYS A 16 -13.29 -1.77 -7.02
C CYS A 16 -13.64 -2.56 -5.75
N SER A 17 -14.73 -3.33 -5.80
CA SER A 17 -15.19 -4.16 -4.69
C SER A 17 -14.15 -5.22 -4.32
N LEU A 18 -13.73 -5.23 -3.05
CA LEU A 18 -12.82 -6.22 -2.45
C LEU A 18 -13.59 -7.44 -1.90
N ALA A 19 -14.92 -7.43 -1.96
CA ALA A 19 -15.77 -8.52 -1.50
C ALA A 19 -15.45 -9.82 -2.28
N GLY A 20 -14.94 -10.83 -1.56
CA GLY A 20 -14.53 -12.11 -2.13
C GLY A 20 -13.19 -12.11 -2.88
N LYS A 21 -12.45 -10.99 -2.88
CA LYS A 21 -11.11 -10.87 -3.51
C LYS A 21 -10.02 -10.71 -2.45
N SER A 22 -8.78 -11.02 -2.82
CA SER A 22 -7.64 -10.76 -1.93
C SER A 22 -7.33 -9.26 -1.90
N ARG A 23 -7.53 -8.67 -0.73
CA ARG A 23 -7.09 -7.31 -0.42
C ARG A 23 -5.64 -7.32 0.04
N ARG A 24 -4.87 -6.29 -0.30
CA ARG A 24 -3.47 -6.15 0.12
C ARG A 24 -3.23 -4.72 0.58
N MET A 25 -2.38 -4.56 1.59
CA MET A 25 -1.86 -3.24 1.92
C MET A 25 -0.81 -2.85 0.88
N SER A 26 -0.77 -1.57 0.52
CA SER A 26 0.29 -1.00 -0.31
C SER A 26 1.65 -1.19 0.35
N ARG A 27 2.69 -1.36 -0.47
CA ARG A 27 4.09 -1.40 0.01
C ARG A 27 4.69 0.00 0.16
N PHE A 28 4.00 1.01 -0.36
CA PHE A 28 4.46 2.39 -0.38
C PHE A 28 3.79 3.25 0.68
N ASN A 29 2.60 2.85 1.14
CA ASN A 29 1.75 3.56 2.09
C ASN A 29 0.88 2.55 2.86
N THR A 30 0.08 3.03 3.82
CA THR A 30 -0.92 2.24 4.56
C THR A 30 -2.25 2.05 3.82
N ASP A 31 -2.25 2.20 2.50
CA ASP A 31 -3.47 2.19 1.69
C ASP A 31 -3.97 0.78 1.34
N CYS A 32 -5.29 0.59 1.29
CA CYS A 32 -5.86 -0.71 0.98
C CYS A 32 -6.21 -0.88 -0.50
N LEU A 33 -5.49 -1.82 -1.12
CA LEU A 33 -5.54 -2.07 -2.54
C LEU A 33 -6.19 -3.43 -2.87
N CYS A 34 -6.74 -3.50 -4.07
CA CYS A 34 -7.11 -4.77 -4.69
C CYS A 34 -5.87 -5.50 -5.22
N SER A 35 -6.01 -6.79 -5.52
CA SER A 35 -4.95 -7.64 -6.05
C SER A 35 -4.30 -7.03 -7.30
N GLU A 36 -5.12 -6.47 -8.20
CA GLU A 36 -4.67 -5.86 -9.46
C GLU A 36 -3.83 -4.60 -9.23
N CYS A 37 -4.28 -3.70 -8.36
CA CYS A 37 -3.51 -2.51 -7.99
C CYS A 37 -2.20 -2.91 -7.29
N ALA A 38 -2.22 -3.91 -6.41
CA ALA A 38 -1.01 -4.41 -5.74
C ALA A 38 -0.04 -5.10 -6.72
N GLU A 39 -0.52 -5.68 -7.82
CA GLU A 39 0.33 -6.17 -8.90
C GLU A 39 0.91 -5.04 -9.74
N ALA A 40 0.12 -4.02 -10.04
CA ALA A 40 0.62 -2.82 -10.71
C ALA A 40 1.72 -2.13 -9.88
N GLU A 41 1.55 -2.07 -8.55
CA GLU A 41 2.59 -1.58 -7.64
C GLU A 41 3.85 -2.44 -7.70
N ARG A 42 3.71 -3.77 -7.66
CA ARG A 42 4.86 -4.70 -7.73
C ARG A 42 5.64 -4.61 -9.03
N ARG A 43 4.98 -4.25 -10.12
CA ARG A 43 5.62 -4.03 -11.43
C ARG A 43 6.27 -2.65 -11.56
N HIS A 44 6.02 -1.74 -10.61
CA HIS A 44 6.59 -0.40 -10.66
C HIS A 44 8.09 -0.43 -10.35
N PRO A 45 8.94 0.31 -11.09
CA PRO A 45 10.38 0.34 -10.84
C PRO A 45 10.72 0.81 -9.41
N ASP A 46 9.91 1.71 -8.85
CA ASP A 46 10.09 2.20 -7.47
C ASP A 46 9.66 1.20 -6.38
N TYR A 47 9.05 0.05 -6.72
CA TYR A 47 8.70 -0.97 -5.73
C TYR A 47 9.92 -1.47 -4.98
N ARG A 48 11.04 -1.60 -5.71
CA ARG A 48 12.33 -1.98 -5.13
C ARG A 48 12.81 -0.94 -4.12
N LYS A 49 12.64 0.36 -4.42
CA LYS A 49 13.03 1.45 -3.51
C LYS A 49 12.16 1.47 -2.26
N ALA A 50 10.85 1.27 -2.40
CA ALA A 50 9.94 1.17 -1.25
C ALA A 50 10.29 -0.01 -0.34
N ALA A 51 10.58 -1.16 -0.93
CA ALA A 51 11.00 -2.35 -0.19
C ALA A 51 12.34 -2.15 0.51
N ASP A 52 13.29 -1.47 -0.14
CA ASP A 52 14.61 -1.18 0.42
C ASP A 52 14.51 -0.20 1.59
N ALA A 53 13.75 0.90 1.44
CA ALA A 53 13.54 1.86 2.51
C ALA A 53 12.81 1.26 3.73
N GLU A 54 11.82 0.38 3.52
CA GLU A 54 11.21 -0.37 4.63
C GLU A 54 12.24 -1.27 5.29
N LEU A 55 13.06 -1.98 4.51
CA LEU A 55 14.10 -2.86 5.04
C LEU A 55 15.14 -2.07 5.84
N GLU A 56 15.54 -0.89 5.38
CA GLU A 56 16.43 0.02 6.10
C GLU A 56 15.81 0.51 7.41
N ALA A 57 14.52 0.90 7.40
CA ALA A 57 13.81 1.30 8.60
C ALA A 57 13.73 0.15 9.62
N VAL A 58 13.34 -1.05 9.17
CA VAL A 58 13.34 -2.26 10.01
C VAL A 58 14.73 -2.55 10.55
N ARG A 59 15.77 -2.38 9.74
CA ARG A 59 17.18 -2.58 10.15
C ARG A 59 17.63 -1.56 11.19
N ARG A 60 17.11 -0.33 11.15
CA ARG A 60 17.29 0.71 12.17
C ARG A 60 16.47 0.47 13.44
N GLY A 61 15.51 -0.47 13.41
CA GLY A 61 14.60 -0.78 14.50
C GLY A 61 13.22 -0.12 14.37
N ASP A 62 13.00 0.67 13.33
CA ASP A 62 11.74 1.34 13.02
C ASP A 62 10.79 0.41 12.25
N ARG A 63 9.99 -0.34 13.01
CA ARG A 63 8.96 -1.24 12.47
C ARG A 63 7.63 -0.55 12.12
N ASN A 64 7.53 0.76 12.40
CA ASN A 64 6.35 1.57 12.11
C ASN A 64 6.62 2.55 10.96
N PHE A 65 7.35 2.09 9.94
CA PHE A 65 7.65 2.90 8.78
C PHE A 65 6.36 3.15 7.98
N PRO A 66 5.93 4.41 7.78
CA PRO A 66 4.67 4.71 7.11
C PRO A 66 4.70 4.41 5.59
N GLY A 67 5.86 4.05 5.06
CA GLY A 67 6.13 3.84 3.65
C GLY A 67 6.86 5.03 3.02
N VAL A 68 7.30 4.87 1.77
CA VAL A 68 8.06 5.90 1.03
C VAL A 68 7.16 6.90 0.29
N GLY A 69 5.85 6.73 0.35
CA GLY A 69 4.91 7.49 -0.47
C GLY A 69 4.82 6.94 -1.89
N TRP A 70 3.61 6.61 -2.34
CA TRP A 70 3.39 6.12 -3.70
C TRP A 70 3.55 7.25 -4.74
N PRO A 71 4.49 7.16 -5.71
CA PRO A 71 4.76 8.24 -6.66
C PRO A 71 3.81 8.30 -7.88
N GLY A 72 2.94 7.29 -8.08
CA GLY A 72 2.26 7.07 -9.36
C GLY A 72 0.74 7.37 -9.40
N GLY A 73 0.38 8.62 -9.67
CA GLY A 73 -0.93 8.95 -10.24
C GLY A 73 -1.97 9.49 -9.26
N ASN A 74 -2.05 10.81 -9.27
CA ASN A 74 -3.06 11.70 -8.70
C ASN A 74 -3.18 11.71 -7.16
N GLY A 75 -2.68 12.81 -6.59
CA GLY A 75 -2.49 13.02 -5.18
C GLY A 75 -3.67 12.62 -4.29
N ARG A 76 -3.33 11.95 -3.19
CA ARG A 76 -3.73 12.38 -1.85
C ARG A 76 -2.69 11.86 -0.87
N LEU A 77 -1.66 12.69 -0.68
CA LEU A 77 -1.06 12.84 0.64
C LEU A 77 -2.19 13.36 1.54
N LYS A 78 -2.65 12.55 2.49
CA LYS A 78 -3.48 12.99 3.60
C LYS A 78 -3.00 12.31 4.86
#